data_AF-A0A5C1I4G1-F1
#
_entry.id   AF-A0A5C1I4G1-F1
#
_cell.length_a   1.000
_cell.length_b   1.000
_cell.length_c   1.000
_cell.angle_alpha   90.00
_cell.angle_beta   90.00
_cell.angle_gamma   90.00
#
_symmetry.space_group_name_H-M   'P 1'
#
loop_
_entity.id
_entity.type
_entity.pdbx_description
1 polymer ?
#
loop_
_entity_poly.entity_id
_entity_poly.type
_entity_poly.pdbx_seq_one_letter_code
_entity_poly.pdbx_strand_id
1 'polypeptide(L)'
;MTPQIFKNSWINTNEPLSPLSKMRLDRFKLRKETYEFLHIAGLPVYCEPNLTFVNDTDDLFSGICKLTEQFDYLEEEDSFDKYVVIGSCRDGDVIAIDTGNHDTIVQLDHEDSFTSMYFNSSIAMLADFLILYHDFQAEVLQDEAPEDNFQCYNFTDAQIEELINKMYAADSKAITEEGFWKQELEIMFSIRQEKFQNP
;
A
#
# COMPACT_ATOMS: atom_id res chain seq x y z
N MET A 1 -6.18 -8.29 -9.18
CA MET A 1 -7.32 -7.60 -9.86
C MET A 1 -6.95 -6.97 -11.22
N THR A 2 -7.91 -6.60 -12.11
CA THR A 2 -7.66 -5.69 -13.27
C THR A 2 -7.94 -4.23 -12.89
N PRO A 3 -7.36 -3.22 -13.58
CA PRO A 3 -7.59 -1.83 -13.20
C PRO A 3 -9.05 -1.38 -13.33
N GLN A 4 -9.80 -1.87 -14.32
CA GLN A 4 -11.24 -1.57 -14.43
C GLN A 4 -12.04 -2.14 -13.26
N ILE A 5 -11.70 -3.35 -12.82
CA ILE A 5 -12.36 -3.95 -11.65
C ILE A 5 -12.01 -3.13 -10.41
N PHE A 6 -10.74 -2.78 -10.20
CA PHE A 6 -10.32 -1.95 -9.06
C PHE A 6 -11.04 -0.61 -9.03
N LYS A 7 -11.05 0.09 -10.15
CA LYS A 7 -11.77 1.35 -10.30
C LYS A 7 -13.24 1.21 -9.93
N ASN A 8 -13.92 0.16 -10.39
CA ASN A 8 -15.33 -0.05 -10.11
C ASN A 8 -15.60 -0.41 -8.64
N SER A 9 -14.73 -1.21 -8.02
CA SER A 9 -14.83 -1.55 -6.60
C SER A 9 -14.58 -0.33 -5.70
N TRP A 10 -13.68 0.57 -6.11
CA TRP A 10 -13.30 1.75 -5.33
C TRP A 10 -14.29 2.93 -5.44
N ILE A 11 -15.28 2.90 -6.35
CA ILE A 11 -16.24 4.02 -6.56
C ILE A 11 -17.03 4.38 -5.30
N ASN A 12 -17.21 3.43 -4.37
CA ASN A 12 -18.00 3.64 -3.16
C ASN A 12 -17.19 4.17 -1.96
N THR A 13 -15.91 4.50 -2.16
CA THR A 13 -15.08 5.12 -1.13
C THR A 13 -15.10 6.65 -1.29
N ASN A 14 -14.74 7.38 -0.22
CA ASN A 14 -14.59 8.84 -0.28
C ASN A 14 -13.21 9.26 -0.80
N GLU A 15 -12.31 8.30 -1.08
CA GLU A 15 -10.93 8.56 -1.46
C GLU A 15 -10.76 8.46 -2.98
N PRO A 16 -10.44 9.57 -3.67
CA PRO A 16 -10.33 9.56 -5.12
C PRO A 16 -9.13 8.74 -5.59
N LEU A 17 -9.30 8.03 -6.70
CA LEU A 17 -8.19 7.40 -7.43
C LEU A 17 -7.43 8.43 -8.27
N SER A 18 -6.11 8.28 -8.34
CA SER A 18 -5.19 9.20 -9.03
C SER A 18 -4.49 8.49 -10.21
N PRO A 19 -5.15 8.36 -11.38
CA PRO A 19 -4.52 7.79 -12.57
C PRO A 19 -3.40 8.69 -13.08
N LEU A 20 -2.29 8.08 -13.52
CA LEU A 20 -1.10 8.79 -13.97
C LEU A 20 -1.07 8.94 -15.49
N SER A 21 -0.55 10.07 -15.97
CA SER A 21 -0.41 10.31 -17.41
C SER A 21 0.64 9.41 -18.05
N LYS A 22 0.40 9.01 -19.31
CA LYS A 22 1.36 8.22 -20.09
C LYS A 22 2.74 8.87 -20.14
N MET A 23 2.78 10.19 -20.36
CA MET A 23 4.02 10.96 -20.42
C MET A 23 4.89 10.81 -19.17
N ARG A 24 4.28 10.72 -17.98
CA ARG A 24 5.02 10.41 -16.74
C ARG A 24 5.50 8.97 -16.74
N LEU A 25 4.59 8.04 -16.99
CA LEU A 25 4.85 6.61 -16.89
C LEU A 25 5.92 6.13 -17.88
N ASP A 26 6.00 6.74 -19.07
CA ASP A 26 6.93 6.38 -20.15
C ASP A 26 8.41 6.51 -19.75
N ARG A 27 8.71 7.25 -18.68
CA ARG A 27 10.08 7.41 -18.14
C ARG A 27 10.54 6.22 -17.31
N PHE A 28 9.61 5.37 -16.86
CA PHE A 28 9.89 4.23 -15.99
C PHE A 28 9.87 2.94 -16.79
N LYS A 29 10.75 1.99 -16.43
CA LYS A 29 10.84 0.67 -17.07
C LYS A 29 9.79 -0.30 -16.52
N LEU A 30 8.55 0.18 -16.35
CA LEU A 30 7.44 -0.60 -15.82
C LEU A 30 7.00 -1.68 -16.81
N ARG A 31 6.56 -2.81 -16.29
CA ARG A 31 5.88 -3.84 -17.08
C ARG A 31 4.53 -3.32 -17.54
N LYS A 32 4.05 -3.89 -18.64
CA LYS A 32 2.80 -3.49 -19.29
C LYS A 32 1.62 -3.50 -18.31
N GLU A 33 1.50 -4.56 -17.52
CA GLU A 33 0.40 -4.72 -16.57
C GLU A 33 0.39 -3.62 -15.51
N THR A 34 1.57 -3.28 -14.96
CA THR A 34 1.73 -2.22 -13.95
C THR A 34 1.47 -0.84 -14.55
N TYR A 35 2.04 -0.58 -15.73
CA TYR A 35 1.82 0.65 -16.48
C TYR A 35 0.33 0.88 -16.75
N GLU A 36 -0.36 -0.14 -17.30
CA GLU A 36 -1.79 -0.04 -17.59
C GLU A 36 -2.60 0.17 -16.32
N PHE A 37 -2.21 -0.45 -15.21
CA PHE A 37 -2.90 -0.29 -13.94
C PHE A 37 -2.84 1.17 -13.44
N LEU A 38 -1.63 1.73 -13.35
CA LEU A 38 -1.40 3.09 -12.92
C LEU A 38 -2.02 4.13 -13.86
N HIS A 39 -2.07 3.85 -15.17
CA HIS A 39 -2.65 4.77 -16.15
C HIS A 39 -4.18 4.78 -16.13
N ILE A 40 -4.82 3.62 -15.97
CA ILE A 40 -6.28 3.48 -16.09
C ILE A 40 -6.99 3.79 -14.78
N ALA A 41 -6.48 3.22 -13.69
CA ALA A 41 -7.07 3.35 -12.36
C ALA A 41 -6.21 4.27 -11.49
N GLY A 42 -4.89 4.08 -11.48
CA GLY A 42 -4.05 4.67 -10.45
C GLY A 42 -4.24 3.97 -9.10
N LEU A 43 -3.79 4.63 -8.04
CA LEU A 43 -4.01 4.25 -6.65
C LEU A 43 -4.83 5.36 -5.95
N PRO A 44 -5.49 5.09 -4.81
CA PRO A 44 -6.14 6.14 -4.04
C PRO A 44 -5.12 7.15 -3.52
N VAL A 45 -5.52 8.41 -3.32
CA VAL A 45 -4.61 9.41 -2.72
C VAL A 45 -4.20 8.99 -1.30
N TYR A 46 -5.15 8.48 -0.54
CA TYR A 46 -4.94 7.95 0.81
C TYR A 46 -5.77 6.67 1.00
N CYS A 47 -5.25 5.75 1.79
CA CYS A 47 -5.95 4.57 2.25
C CYS A 47 -5.39 4.13 3.59
N GLU A 48 -6.25 3.64 4.49
CA GLU A 48 -5.75 2.98 5.69
C GLU A 48 -5.04 1.65 5.35
N PRO A 49 -4.03 1.23 6.13
CA PRO A 49 -3.53 1.82 7.37
C PRO A 49 -2.44 2.88 7.12
N ASN A 50 -2.82 4.17 7.11
CA ASN A 50 -1.94 5.31 6.85
C ASN A 50 -1.02 5.18 5.62
N LEU A 51 -1.57 4.71 4.50
CA LEU A 51 -0.92 4.65 3.20
C LEU A 51 -1.28 5.89 2.39
N THR A 52 -0.28 6.57 1.86
CA THR A 52 -0.48 7.71 0.94
C THR A 52 0.15 7.36 -0.39
N PHE A 53 -0.53 7.61 -1.51
CA PHE A 53 0.02 7.35 -2.84
C PHE A 53 0.16 8.62 -3.68
N VAL A 54 1.03 8.52 -4.67
CA VAL A 54 1.40 9.63 -5.55
C VAL A 54 0.27 10.06 -6.48
N ASN A 55 0.38 11.29 -6.96
CA ASN A 55 -0.50 11.93 -7.92
C ASN A 55 0.20 12.22 -9.26
N ASP A 56 -0.57 12.61 -10.27
CA ASP A 56 -0.04 13.02 -11.58
C ASP A 56 0.56 14.45 -11.55
N THR A 57 1.62 14.64 -10.75
CA THR A 57 2.28 15.94 -10.50
C THR A 57 3.81 15.86 -10.65
N ASP A 58 4.46 16.99 -10.97
CA ASP A 58 5.91 17.11 -11.15
C ASP A 58 6.68 17.26 -9.84
N ASP A 59 5.96 17.41 -8.73
CA ASP A 59 6.55 17.44 -7.40
C ASP A 59 7.11 16.06 -7.02
N LEU A 60 8.34 16.02 -6.51
CA LEU A 60 9.07 14.76 -6.26
C LEU A 60 8.56 13.97 -5.05
N PHE A 61 7.82 14.60 -4.14
CA PHE A 61 7.31 13.95 -2.92
C PHE A 61 5.86 13.51 -3.06
N SER A 62 5.09 14.19 -3.91
CA SER A 62 3.69 13.88 -4.17
C SER A 62 3.45 13.29 -5.55
N GLY A 63 4.47 13.21 -6.41
CA GLY A 63 4.41 12.63 -7.75
C GLY A 63 5.23 11.36 -7.88
N ILE A 64 4.93 10.57 -8.90
CA ILE A 64 5.72 9.37 -9.24
C ILE A 64 7.13 9.80 -9.69
N CYS A 65 8.16 9.22 -9.07
CA CYS A 65 9.56 9.52 -9.36
C CYS A 65 10.44 8.28 -9.11
N LYS A 66 11.71 8.35 -9.48
CA LYS A 66 12.69 7.36 -8.99
C LYS A 66 13.12 7.69 -7.58
N LEU A 67 13.48 6.68 -6.80
CA LEU A 67 14.03 6.91 -5.46
C LEU A 67 15.25 7.84 -5.48
N THR A 68 16.13 7.68 -6.48
CA THR A 68 17.32 8.51 -6.69
C THR A 68 17.02 9.96 -7.09
N GLU A 69 15.82 10.25 -7.61
CA GLU A 69 15.37 11.62 -7.87
C GLU A 69 14.90 12.29 -6.57
N GLN A 70 14.31 11.52 -5.66
CA GLN A 70 13.79 12.03 -4.38
C GLN A 70 14.89 12.19 -3.31
N PHE A 71 15.92 11.33 -3.34
CA PHE A 71 17.03 11.33 -2.38
C PHE A 71 18.37 11.40 -3.12
N ASP A 72 18.97 12.59 -3.14
CA ASP A 72 20.19 12.91 -3.91
C ASP A 72 21.51 12.52 -3.23
N TYR A 73 21.44 11.91 -2.04
CA TYR A 73 22.59 11.51 -1.22
C TYR A 73 22.83 10.00 -1.19
N LEU A 74 22.14 9.22 -2.05
CA LEU A 74 22.31 7.77 -2.11
C LEU A 74 23.69 7.41 -2.68
N GLU A 75 24.56 6.85 -1.83
CA GLU A 75 25.94 6.50 -2.21
C GLU A 75 26.01 5.40 -3.29
N GLU A 76 24.97 4.57 -3.43
CA GLU A 76 24.83 3.50 -4.43
C GLU A 76 23.70 3.79 -5.44
N GLU A 77 23.71 4.96 -6.07
CA GLU A 77 22.65 5.41 -7.00
C GLU A 77 22.21 4.34 -8.03
N ASP A 78 23.17 3.61 -8.61
CA ASP A 78 22.90 2.54 -9.59
C ASP A 78 22.08 1.36 -9.01
N SER A 79 22.20 1.05 -7.71
CA SER A 79 21.46 -0.05 -7.07
C SER A 79 20.02 0.35 -6.75
N PHE A 80 19.76 1.66 -6.61
CA PHE A 80 18.44 2.23 -6.31
C PHE A 80 17.67 2.72 -7.54
N ASP A 81 18.30 2.90 -8.70
CA ASP A 81 17.65 3.38 -9.94
C ASP A 81 16.46 2.51 -10.41
N LYS A 82 16.41 1.26 -9.94
CA LYS A 82 15.33 0.31 -10.21
C LYS A 82 14.03 0.58 -9.43
N TYR A 83 14.09 1.38 -8.36
CA TYR A 83 12.93 1.68 -7.52
C TYR A 83 12.17 2.92 -8.00
N VAL A 84 10.89 2.73 -8.28
CA VAL A 84 9.96 3.79 -8.66
C VAL A 84 9.02 4.05 -7.49
N VAL A 85 9.10 5.24 -6.91
CA VAL A 85 8.30 5.64 -5.75
C VAL A 85 6.85 5.84 -6.16
N ILE A 86 5.95 5.18 -5.45
CA ILE A 86 4.50 5.25 -5.68
C ILE A 86 3.71 5.70 -4.46
N GLY A 87 4.36 5.89 -3.31
CA GLY A 87 3.70 6.36 -2.11
C GLY A 87 4.59 6.29 -0.88
N SER A 88 3.95 6.42 0.27
CA SER A 88 4.56 6.26 1.58
C SER A 88 3.64 5.54 2.56
N CYS A 89 4.24 4.95 3.59
CA CYS A 89 3.56 4.31 4.71
C CYS A 89 4.26 4.68 6.03
N ARG A 90 3.55 4.52 7.15
CA ARG A 90 4.09 4.74 8.50
C ARG A 90 4.76 6.12 8.62
N ASP A 91 5.90 6.20 9.28
CA ASP A 91 6.64 7.44 9.57
C ASP A 91 7.42 7.98 8.36
N GLY A 92 6.86 7.88 7.15
CA GLY A 92 7.44 8.42 5.92
C GLY A 92 8.27 7.44 5.10
N ASP A 93 8.21 6.15 5.42
CA ASP A 93 8.85 5.10 4.63
C ASP A 93 8.27 5.03 3.22
N VAL A 94 9.13 4.69 2.27
CA VAL A 94 8.80 4.77 0.85
C VAL A 94 8.14 3.48 0.38
N ILE A 95 6.98 3.59 -0.26
CA ILE A 95 6.39 2.49 -1.03
C ILE A 95 6.89 2.62 -2.47
N ALA A 96 7.57 1.59 -2.98
CA ALA A 96 8.17 1.60 -4.30
C ALA A 96 7.86 0.34 -5.11
N ILE A 97 7.92 0.48 -6.44
CA ILE A 97 7.93 -0.62 -7.39
C ILE A 97 9.39 -0.98 -7.69
N ASP A 98 9.78 -2.22 -7.47
CA ASP A 98 11.07 -2.76 -7.91
C ASP A 98 10.98 -3.26 -9.35
N THR A 99 11.39 -2.41 -10.31
CA THR A 99 11.42 -2.76 -11.73
C THR A 99 12.49 -3.81 -12.07
N GLY A 100 13.49 -3.99 -11.21
CA GLY A 100 14.48 -5.06 -11.29
C GLY A 100 13.93 -6.42 -10.84
N ASN A 101 12.81 -6.44 -10.13
CA ASN A 101 12.17 -7.65 -9.61
C ASN A 101 10.69 -7.74 -10.00
N HIS A 102 10.43 -7.81 -11.31
CA HIS A 102 9.11 -8.10 -11.88
C HIS A 102 7.98 -7.14 -11.47
N ASP A 103 8.30 -5.89 -11.11
CA ASP A 103 7.38 -4.88 -10.54
C ASP A 103 6.73 -5.31 -9.20
N THR A 104 7.50 -6.01 -8.37
CA THR A 104 7.13 -6.28 -6.98
C THR A 104 7.05 -4.96 -6.21
N ILE A 105 6.07 -4.84 -5.31
CA ILE A 105 5.93 -3.69 -4.42
C ILE A 105 6.72 -3.94 -3.14
N VAL A 106 7.48 -2.94 -2.72
CA VAL A 106 8.31 -2.98 -1.51
C VAL A 106 8.07 -1.73 -0.68
N GLN A 107 8.26 -1.85 0.64
CA GLN A 107 8.56 -0.71 1.50
C GLN A 107 10.08 -0.58 1.61
N LEU A 108 10.58 0.65 1.64
CA LEU A 108 11.99 0.97 1.85
C LEU A 108 12.09 1.85 3.10
N ASP A 109 12.80 1.35 4.10
CA ASP A 109 12.99 2.02 5.38
C ASP A 109 13.97 3.19 5.23
N HIS A 110 13.45 4.41 5.30
CA HIS A 110 14.26 5.59 5.05
C HIS A 110 15.23 5.92 6.20
N GLU A 111 15.05 5.31 7.39
CA GLU A 111 15.93 5.44 8.54
C GLU A 111 17.03 4.35 8.56
N ASP A 112 16.77 3.20 7.95
CA ASP A 112 17.71 2.07 7.81
C ASP A 112 18.24 1.91 6.38
N SER A 113 18.84 2.98 5.84
CA SER A 113 19.54 2.94 4.53
C SER A 113 18.73 2.33 3.38
N PHE A 114 17.40 2.52 3.40
CA PHE A 114 16.46 1.95 2.44
C PHE A 114 16.48 0.42 2.38
N THR A 115 16.70 -0.24 3.53
CA THR A 115 16.45 -1.67 3.68
C THR A 115 15.04 -1.99 3.20
N SER A 116 14.95 -2.99 2.32
CA SER A 116 13.70 -3.32 1.64
C SER A 116 12.91 -4.36 2.42
N MET A 117 11.63 -4.08 2.64
CA MET A 117 10.63 -5.01 3.15
C MET A 117 9.65 -5.38 2.05
N TYR A 118 9.20 -6.63 2.04
CA TYR A 118 8.22 -7.09 1.06
C TYR A 118 6.84 -6.47 1.33
N PHE A 119 6.19 -5.94 0.30
CA PHE A 119 4.86 -5.33 0.41
C PHE A 119 3.82 -6.18 -0.32
N ASN A 120 3.90 -6.30 -1.65
CA ASN A 120 3.00 -7.12 -2.46
C ASN A 120 3.68 -7.61 -3.73
N SER A 121 3.23 -8.75 -4.26
CA SER A 121 3.71 -9.37 -5.49
C SER A 121 3.56 -8.48 -6.73
N SER A 122 2.59 -7.56 -6.74
CA SER A 122 2.36 -6.62 -7.83
C SER A 122 1.37 -5.53 -7.42
N ILE A 123 1.25 -4.47 -8.24
CA ILE A 123 0.24 -3.42 -8.07
C ILE A 123 -1.20 -3.97 -8.01
N ALA A 124 -1.47 -5.06 -8.74
CA ALA A 124 -2.78 -5.68 -8.78
C ALA A 124 -3.13 -6.38 -7.46
N MET A 125 -2.13 -6.95 -6.79
CA MET A 125 -2.30 -7.58 -5.47
C MET A 125 -2.35 -6.54 -4.35
N LEU A 126 -1.57 -5.46 -4.47
CA LEU A 126 -1.72 -4.29 -3.60
C LEU A 126 -3.17 -3.77 -3.66
N ALA A 127 -3.71 -3.57 -4.85
CA ALA A 127 -5.09 -3.13 -5.03
C ALA A 127 -6.13 -4.08 -4.42
N ASP A 128 -5.92 -5.40 -4.52
CA ASP A 128 -6.75 -6.39 -3.82
C ASP A 128 -6.68 -6.16 -2.29
N PHE A 129 -5.48 -5.94 -1.73
CA PHE A 129 -5.30 -5.69 -0.29
C PHE A 129 -5.93 -4.38 0.18
N LEU A 130 -5.83 -3.30 -0.60
CA LEU A 130 -6.46 -2.01 -0.26
C LEU A 130 -7.99 -2.15 -0.14
N ILE A 131 -8.64 -2.90 -1.04
CA ILE A 131 -10.08 -3.16 -0.96
C ILE A 131 -10.39 -4.02 0.26
N LEU A 132 -9.65 -5.11 0.47
CA LEU A 132 -9.88 -6.01 1.60
C LEU A 132 -9.78 -5.27 2.93
N TYR A 133 -8.78 -4.40 3.08
CA TYR A 133 -8.58 -3.61 4.29
C TYR A 133 -9.68 -2.57 4.48
N HIS A 134 -10.03 -1.83 3.42
CA HIS A 134 -11.15 -0.89 3.44
C HIS A 134 -12.47 -1.55 3.84
N ASP A 135 -12.79 -2.70 3.25
CA ASP A 135 -14.04 -3.42 3.52
C ASP A 135 -14.06 -3.95 4.96
N PHE A 136 -12.92 -4.42 5.48
CA PHE A 136 -12.77 -4.81 6.88
C PHE A 136 -13.04 -3.63 7.82
N GLN A 137 -12.49 -2.45 7.55
CA GLN A 137 -12.77 -1.27 8.38
C GLN A 137 -14.24 -0.88 8.36
N ALA A 138 -14.86 -0.88 7.17
CA ALA A 138 -16.28 -0.60 7.03
C ALA A 138 -17.14 -1.61 7.82
N GLU A 139 -16.75 -2.88 7.85
CA GLU A 139 -17.40 -3.93 8.63
C GLU A 139 -17.24 -3.70 10.15
N VAL A 140 -16.04 -3.38 10.60
CA VAL A 140 -15.75 -3.14 12.03
C VAL A 140 -16.51 -1.91 12.55
N LEU A 141 -16.73 -0.89 11.71
CA LEU A 141 -17.42 0.34 12.10
C LEU A 141 -18.96 0.28 12.01
N GLN A 142 -19.56 -0.77 11.42
CA GLN A 142 -21.01 -0.82 11.18
C GLN A 142 -21.87 -0.78 12.45
N ASP A 143 -21.35 -1.30 13.56
CA ASP A 143 -22.10 -1.48 14.81
C ASP A 143 -21.68 -0.53 15.96
N GLU A 144 -20.69 0.35 15.73
CA GLU A 144 -20.09 1.17 16.79
C GLU A 144 -20.24 2.67 16.54
N ALA A 145 -20.34 3.44 17.63
CA ALA A 145 -20.22 4.89 17.52
C ALA A 145 -18.79 5.21 17.03
N PRO A 146 -18.62 6.02 15.96
CA PRO A 146 -17.30 6.30 15.37
C PRO A 146 -16.26 6.85 16.36
N GLU A 147 -16.74 7.44 17.46
CA GLU A 147 -15.93 8.01 18.54
C GLU A 147 -15.25 6.94 19.41
N ASP A 148 -15.84 5.74 19.52
CA ASP A 148 -15.37 4.66 20.41
C ASP A 148 -14.34 3.74 19.73
N ASN A 149 -14.25 3.76 18.39
CA ASN A 149 -13.37 2.88 17.61
C ASN A 149 -12.76 3.58 16.37
N PHE A 150 -12.30 4.81 16.57
CA PHE A 150 -11.74 5.68 15.53
C PHE A 150 -10.61 5.07 14.67
N GLN A 151 -9.97 3.99 15.14
CA GLN A 151 -8.89 3.30 14.42
C GLN A 151 -9.23 1.84 14.05
N CYS A 152 -10.51 1.46 14.13
CA CYS A 152 -11.00 0.13 13.75
C CYS A 152 -10.28 -1.03 14.47
N TYR A 153 -9.86 -0.85 15.72
CA TYR A 153 -9.17 -1.88 16.51
C TYR A 153 -10.12 -2.74 17.35
N ASN A 154 -11.39 -2.37 17.51
CA ASN A 154 -12.39 -3.20 18.18
C ASN A 154 -13.03 -4.24 17.24
N PHE A 155 -12.19 -4.98 16.51
CA PHE A 155 -12.65 -6.08 15.67
C PHE A 155 -12.86 -7.37 16.49
N THR A 156 -13.69 -8.28 15.98
CA THR A 156 -13.82 -9.64 16.51
C THR A 156 -12.74 -10.56 15.95
N ASP A 157 -12.49 -11.70 16.61
CA ASP A 157 -11.56 -12.72 16.11
C ASP A 157 -11.99 -13.24 14.73
N ALA A 158 -13.30 -13.42 14.52
CA ALA A 158 -13.84 -13.88 13.24
C ALA A 158 -13.56 -12.88 12.09
N GLN A 159 -13.74 -11.58 12.34
CA GLN A 159 -13.50 -10.53 11.35
C GLN A 159 -12.04 -10.49 10.89
N ILE A 160 -11.10 -10.53 11.85
CA ILE A 160 -9.67 -10.48 11.51
C ILE A 160 -9.18 -11.79 10.88
N GLU A 161 -9.68 -12.95 11.32
CA GLU A 161 -9.38 -14.23 10.66
C GLU A 161 -9.88 -14.24 9.22
N GLU A 162 -11.07 -13.70 8.95
CA GLU A 162 -11.59 -13.59 7.59
C GLU A 162 -10.73 -12.66 6.72
N LEU A 163 -10.32 -11.49 7.24
CA LEU A 163 -9.39 -10.59 6.54
C LEU A 163 -8.09 -11.30 6.18
N ILE A 164 -7.44 -11.95 7.15
CA ILE A 164 -6.16 -12.65 6.96
C ILE A 164 -6.31 -13.75 5.91
N ASN A 165 -7.38 -14.54 5.95
CA ASN A 165 -7.62 -15.60 4.96
C ASN A 165 -7.79 -15.03 3.55
N LYS A 166 -8.52 -13.92 3.40
CA LYS A 166 -8.69 -13.24 2.10
C LYS A 166 -7.38 -12.66 1.59
N MET A 167 -6.60 -12.00 2.45
CA MET A 167 -5.28 -11.45 2.10
C MET A 167 -4.32 -12.58 1.69
N TYR A 168 -4.29 -13.68 2.44
CA TYR A 168 -3.46 -14.84 2.10
C TYR A 168 -3.85 -15.47 0.76
N ALA A 169 -5.14 -15.56 0.47
CA ALA A 169 -5.64 -16.08 -0.81
C ALA A 169 -5.29 -15.15 -2.00
N ALA A 170 -5.26 -13.84 -1.78
CA ALA A 170 -4.88 -12.87 -2.79
C ALA A 170 -3.35 -12.85 -3.02
N ASP A 171 -2.56 -12.79 -1.95
CA ASP A 171 -1.10 -12.70 -2.03
C ASP A 171 -0.43 -13.28 -0.77
N SER A 172 -0.29 -14.60 -0.73
CA SER A 172 0.30 -15.31 0.42
C SER A 172 1.74 -14.87 0.73
N LYS A 173 2.47 -14.28 -0.23
CA LYS A 173 3.85 -13.80 -0.01
C LYS A 173 3.90 -12.50 0.78
N ALA A 174 2.82 -11.71 0.73
CA ALA A 174 2.69 -10.47 1.48
C ALA A 174 2.43 -10.69 2.98
N ILE A 175 1.94 -11.89 3.35
CA ILE A 175 1.67 -12.29 4.73
C ILE A 175 2.79 -13.22 5.22
N THR A 176 4.03 -12.72 5.19
CA THR A 176 5.22 -13.43 5.69
C THR A 176 5.83 -12.65 6.85
N GLU A 177 6.62 -13.29 7.70
CA GLU A 177 7.23 -12.67 8.90
C GLU A 177 8.06 -11.41 8.58
N GLU A 178 8.59 -11.30 7.37
CA GLU A 178 9.38 -10.16 6.88
C GLU A 178 8.56 -9.22 5.97
N GLY A 179 7.23 -9.36 5.96
CA GLY A 179 6.32 -8.58 5.13
C GLY A 179 5.65 -7.45 5.89
N PHE A 180 5.44 -6.31 5.22
CA PHE A 180 4.77 -5.13 5.78
C PHE A 180 3.41 -5.47 6.40
N TRP A 181 2.57 -6.18 5.65
CA TRP A 181 1.20 -6.48 6.07
C TRP A 181 1.12 -7.39 7.29
N LYS A 182 2.08 -8.31 7.44
CA LYS A 182 2.15 -9.15 8.64
C LYS A 182 2.46 -8.32 9.88
N GLN A 183 3.45 -7.41 9.80
CA GLN A 183 3.75 -6.50 10.90
C GLN A 183 2.56 -5.59 11.23
N GLU A 184 1.86 -5.11 10.20
CA GLU A 184 0.69 -4.25 10.39
C GLU A 184 -0.43 -4.98 11.13
N LEU A 185 -0.73 -6.23 10.75
CA LEU A 185 -1.71 -7.06 11.46
C LEU A 185 -1.29 -7.30 12.93
N GLU A 186 0.00 -7.49 13.21
CA GLU A 186 0.51 -7.67 14.58
C GLU A 186 0.38 -6.40 15.44
N ILE A 187 0.59 -5.22 14.84
CA ILE A 187 0.32 -3.93 15.48
C ILE A 187 -1.16 -3.83 15.83
N MET A 188 -2.06 -4.14 14.88
CA MET A 188 -3.50 -4.15 15.12
C MET A 188 -3.89 -5.08 16.28
N PHE A 189 -3.35 -6.30 16.32
CA PHE A 189 -3.58 -7.26 17.41
C PHE A 189 -3.10 -6.74 18.76
N SER A 190 -1.89 -6.17 18.80
CA SER A 190 -1.30 -5.64 20.03
C SER A 190 -2.14 -4.50 20.60
N ILE A 191 -2.56 -3.55 19.75
CA ILE A 191 -3.40 -2.43 20.19
C ILE A 191 -4.78 -2.92 20.66
N ARG A 192 -5.38 -3.89 19.98
CA ARG A 192 -6.66 -4.47 20.42
C ARG A 192 -6.54 -5.12 21.79
N GLN A 193 -5.47 -5.89 22.04
CA GLN A 193 -5.24 -6.53 23.34
C GLN A 193 -5.10 -5.49 24.46
N GLU A 194 -4.33 -4.44 24.22
CA GLU A 194 -4.11 -3.36 25.20
C GLU A 194 -5.40 -2.60 25.52
N LYS A 195 -6.23 -2.29 24.52
CA LYS A 195 -7.41 -1.44 24.68
C LYS A 195 -8.68 -2.19 25.11
N PHE A 196 -8.86 -3.44 24.69
CA PHE A 196 -10.15 -4.14 24.80
C PHE A 196 -10.07 -5.48 25.53
N GLN A 197 -8.87 -6.02 25.82
CA GLN A 197 -8.72 -7.31 26.50
C GLN A 197 -8.02 -7.22 27.87
N ASN A 198 -7.46 -6.07 28.25
CA ASN A 198 -6.99 -5.81 29.61
C ASN A 198 -8.06 -5.07 30.43
N PRO A 199 -8.64 -5.69 31.49
CA PRO A 199 -9.65 -5.08 32.36
C PRO A 199 -9.11 -4.00 33.31
#